data_AF-A0A3N5PQY1-F1
#
_entry.id   AF-A0A3N5PQY1-F1
#
_cell.length_a   1.000
_cell.length_b   1.000
_cell.length_c   1.000
_cell.angle_alpha   90.00
_cell.angle_beta   90.00
_cell.angle_gamma   90.00
#
_symmetry.space_group_name_H-M   'P 1'
#
loop_
_entity.id
_entity.type
_entity.pdbx_description
1 polymer ?
#
loop_
_entity_poly.entity_id
_entity_poly.type
_entity_poly.pdbx_seq_one_letter_code
_entity_poly.pdbx_strand_id
1 'polypeptide(L)'
;MSQKEYWDTFLGAELEAIDPDIDLIIDFEEERQARKLIMIPSESMAPLAVRTALGSVFNNVYAEGYPPLRMTRDDEAMLLDVSHQLAYYRRYADRRFYKGVDYVHFVETLAARRCADCLANDLVSTLDIHVNVQPLSG
;
A
#
# COMPACT_ATOMS: atom_id res chain seq x y z
N MET A 1 -5.95 20.91 26.16
CA MET A 1 -6.19 20.80 24.71
C MET A 1 -7.42 19.94 24.50
N SER A 2 -8.37 20.41 23.69
CA SER A 2 -9.47 19.59 23.19
C SER A 2 -8.95 18.48 22.26
N GLN A 3 -9.73 17.43 22.00
CA GLN A 3 -9.36 16.39 21.02
C GLN A 3 -9.09 16.98 19.63
N LYS A 4 -9.85 18.01 19.24
CA LYS A 4 -9.67 18.71 17.98
C LYS A 4 -8.35 19.47 17.95
N GLU A 5 -8.03 20.24 19.01
CA GLU A 5 -6.76 20.96 19.12
C GLU A 5 -5.56 20.00 19.08
N TYR A 6 -5.66 18.82 19.71
CA TYR A 6 -4.59 17.81 19.66
C TYR A 6 -4.37 17.26 18.26
N TRP A 7 -5.45 16.91 17.55
CA TRP A 7 -5.36 16.44 16.17
C TRP A 7 -4.71 17.49 15.28
N ASP A 8 -5.25 18.71 15.27
CA ASP A 8 -4.80 19.80 14.40
C ASP A 8 -3.33 20.16 14.68
N THR A 9 -2.86 20.00 15.92
CA THR A 9 -1.47 20.33 16.30
C THR A 9 -0.48 19.23 15.93
N PHE A 10 -0.82 17.95 16.10
CA PHE A 10 0.16 16.86 16.05
C PHE A 10 -0.02 15.86 14.90
N LEU A 11 -1.23 15.69 14.37
CA LEU A 11 -1.53 14.65 13.38
C LEU A 11 -2.08 15.19 12.07
N GLY A 12 -2.79 16.32 12.12
CA GLY A 12 -3.38 16.98 10.95
C GLY A 12 -2.63 18.22 10.47
N ALA A 13 -1.45 18.50 11.04
CA ALA A 13 -0.62 19.62 10.61
C ALA A 13 0.11 19.28 9.31
N GLU A 14 0.12 20.23 8.38
CA GLU A 14 0.88 20.12 7.12
C GLU A 14 2.39 20.20 7.38
N LEU A 15 3.18 19.60 6.48
CA LEU A 15 4.65 19.55 6.63
C LEU A 15 5.26 20.95 6.74
N GLU A 16 4.89 21.89 5.86
CA GLU A 16 5.36 23.28 5.89
C GLU A 16 5.18 23.96 7.26
N ALA A 17 4.08 23.65 7.97
CA ALA A 17 3.80 24.23 9.28
C ALA A 17 4.64 23.61 10.40
N ILE A 18 5.04 22.34 10.26
CA ILE A 18 5.81 21.59 11.27
C ILE A 18 7.31 21.73 11.04
N ASP A 19 7.75 21.61 9.79
CA ASP A 19 9.14 21.62 9.36
C ASP A 19 9.28 22.29 7.97
N PRO A 20 9.28 23.64 7.93
CA PRO A 20 9.37 24.40 6.67
C PRO A 20 10.71 24.22 5.96
N ASP A 21 11.77 23.86 6.68
CA ASP A 21 13.09 23.63 6.07
C ASP A 21 13.08 22.35 5.24
N ILE A 22 12.44 21.28 5.74
CA ILE A 22 12.28 20.03 4.98
C ILE A 22 11.34 20.22 3.78
N ASP A 23 10.25 20.96 3.95
CA ASP A 23 9.32 21.30 2.85
C ASP A 23 10.06 22.01 1.71
N LEU A 24 10.86 23.03 2.03
CA LEU A 24 11.69 23.75 1.07
C LEU A 24 12.72 22.86 0.37
N ILE A 25 13.33 21.91 1.09
CA ILE A 25 14.28 20.95 0.50
C ILE A 25 13.58 20.00 -0.47
N ILE A 26 12.34 19.58 -0.18
CA ILE A 26 11.54 18.76 -1.10
C ILE A 26 11.27 19.54 -2.39
N ASP A 27 10.88 20.82 -2.30
CA ASP A 27 10.67 21.68 -3.46
C ASP A 27 11.92 21.79 -4.35
N PHE A 28 13.10 21.95 -3.75
CA PHE A 28 14.36 21.98 -4.49
C PHE A 28 14.63 20.66 -5.23
N GLU A 29 14.29 19.52 -4.63
CA GLU A 29 14.45 18.22 -5.28
C GLU A 29 13.42 18.01 -6.40
N GLU A 30 12.16 18.43 -6.22
CA GLU A 30 11.14 18.40 -7.27
C GLU A 30 11.57 19.26 -8.47
N GLU A 31 12.09 20.46 -8.23
CA GLU A 31 12.65 21.33 -9.29
C GLU A 31 13.85 20.67 -9.98
N ARG A 32 14.78 20.09 -9.21
CA ARG A 32 15.96 19.41 -9.74
C ARG A 32 15.55 18.25 -10.67
N GLN A 33 14.56 17.46 -10.27
CA GLN A 33 14.05 16.35 -11.07
C GLN A 33 13.38 16.84 -12.36
N ALA A 34 12.61 17.93 -12.29
CA ALA A 34 11.93 18.49 -13.45
C ALA A 34 12.89 19.14 -14.47
N ARG A 35 14.03 19.69 -14.01
CA ARG A 35 14.95 20.46 -14.87
C ARG A 35 16.18 19.68 -15.35
N LYS A 36 16.45 18.48 -14.83
CA LYS A 36 17.61 17.67 -15.23
C LYS A 36 17.22 16.52 -16.15
N LEU A 37 18.12 16.21 -17.09
CA LEU A 37 18.09 14.95 -17.82
C LEU A 37 18.69 13.86 -16.92
N ILE A 38 17.83 13.04 -16.32
CA ILE A 38 18.24 11.92 -15.47
C ILE A 38 18.43 10.69 -16.36
N MET A 39 19.68 10.25 -16.53
CA MET A 39 20.05 9.13 -17.39
C MET A 39 20.52 7.88 -16.61
N ILE A 40 20.17 7.79 -15.33
CA ILE A 40 20.50 6.63 -14.50
C ILE A 40 19.47 5.52 -14.83
N PRO A 41 19.86 4.36 -15.39
CA PRO A 41 18.92 3.39 -15.94
C PRO A 41 17.95 2.77 -14.93
N SER A 42 18.32 2.75 -13.66
CA SER A 42 17.52 2.21 -12.56
C SER A 42 16.64 3.25 -11.87
N GLU A 43 16.83 4.54 -12.16
CA GLU A 43 15.99 5.60 -11.62
C GLU A 43 14.75 5.80 -12.48
N SER A 44 13.63 6.12 -11.83
CA SER A 44 12.35 6.40 -12.49
C SER A 44 11.52 7.33 -11.62
N MET A 45 10.46 7.91 -12.18
CA MET A 45 9.53 8.79 -11.51
C MET A 45 8.25 8.02 -11.15
N ALA A 46 7.93 7.92 -9.86
CA ALA A 46 6.71 7.28 -9.41
C ALA A 46 5.48 8.18 -9.69
N PRO A 47 4.37 7.64 -10.25
CA PRO A 47 3.13 8.39 -10.42
C PRO A 47 2.58 8.93 -9.10
N LEU A 48 1.87 10.07 -9.14
CA LEU A 48 1.24 10.67 -7.95
C LEU A 48 0.35 9.68 -7.21
N ALA A 49 -0.44 8.86 -7.92
CA ALA A 49 -1.31 7.85 -7.31
C ALA A 49 -0.54 6.83 -6.44
N VAL A 50 0.69 6.47 -6.84
CA VAL A 50 1.57 5.58 -6.05
C VAL A 50 2.05 6.30 -4.79
N ARG A 51 2.52 7.55 -4.92
CA ARG A 51 2.92 8.39 -3.76
C ARG A 51 1.75 8.58 -2.78
N THR A 52 0.53 8.83 -3.26
CA THR A 52 -0.67 8.97 -2.43
C THR A 52 -0.99 7.69 -1.65
N ALA A 53 -0.92 6.52 -2.30
CA ALA A 53 -1.13 5.25 -1.60
C ALA A 53 -0.05 4.99 -0.54
N LEU A 54 1.22 5.28 -0.86
CA LEU A 54 2.35 5.17 0.06
C LEU A 54 2.27 6.14 1.25
N GLY A 55 1.63 7.31 1.10
CA GLY A 55 1.41 8.27 2.19
C GLY A 55 0.13 8.02 3.00
N SER A 56 -0.58 6.92 2.77
CA SER A 56 -1.86 6.65 3.42
C SER A 56 -1.73 6.12 4.86
N VAL A 57 -2.87 6.02 5.55
CA VAL A 57 -2.96 5.49 6.93
C VAL A 57 -2.51 4.02 7.08
N PHE A 58 -2.27 3.30 5.98
CA PHE A 58 -1.72 1.95 6.04
C PHE A 58 -0.30 1.91 6.63
N ASN A 59 0.44 3.02 6.67
CA ASN A 59 1.72 3.12 7.39
C ASN A 59 1.61 2.90 8.90
N ASN A 60 0.41 3.04 9.47
CA ASN A 60 0.19 2.93 10.91
C ASN A 60 -0.08 1.48 11.36
N VAL A 61 -0.07 0.53 10.42
CA VAL A 61 -0.62 -0.82 10.64
C VAL A 61 0.49 -1.86 10.77
N TYR A 62 0.44 -2.64 11.86
CA TYR A 62 1.29 -3.80 12.05
C TYR A 62 0.53 -5.09 11.69
N ALA A 63 0.80 -5.66 10.52
CA ALA A 63 0.02 -6.77 9.96
C ALA A 63 0.84 -8.06 9.77
N GLU A 64 1.54 -8.51 10.80
CA GLU A 64 2.38 -9.72 10.72
C GLU A 64 1.60 -10.97 10.28
N GLY A 65 2.19 -11.71 9.35
CA GLY A 65 1.62 -12.90 8.72
C GLY A 65 1.19 -12.65 7.28
N TYR A 66 0.35 -13.53 6.74
CA TYR A 66 -0.14 -13.47 5.37
C TYR A 66 -1.67 -13.40 5.31
N PRO A 67 -2.25 -12.92 4.19
CA PRO A 67 -3.67 -13.00 3.94
C PRO A 67 -4.21 -14.43 4.03
N PRO A 68 -5.51 -14.61 4.33
CA PRO A 68 -6.15 -15.92 4.27
C PRO A 68 -6.01 -16.54 2.88
N LEU A 69 -5.62 -17.82 2.82
CA LEU A 69 -5.47 -18.57 1.56
C LEU A 69 -6.74 -18.58 0.70
N ARG A 70 -7.92 -18.42 1.31
CA ARG A 70 -9.18 -18.29 0.56
C ARG A 70 -9.18 -17.00 -0.26
N MET A 71 -8.87 -15.85 0.35
CA MET A 71 -8.86 -14.55 -0.34
C MET A 71 -7.86 -14.57 -1.50
N THR A 72 -6.71 -15.23 -1.34
CA THR A 72 -5.71 -15.34 -2.42
C THR A 72 -6.15 -16.21 -3.59
N ARG A 73 -7.28 -16.93 -3.48
CA ARG A 73 -7.84 -17.83 -4.50
C ARG A 73 -9.19 -17.36 -5.05
N ASP A 74 -9.93 -16.56 -4.29
CA ASP A 74 -11.19 -15.94 -4.73
C ASP A 74 -10.95 -15.05 -5.95
N ASP A 75 -11.80 -15.06 -6.98
CA ASP A 75 -11.71 -14.09 -8.08
C ASP A 75 -11.79 -12.62 -7.61
N GLU A 76 -11.47 -11.66 -8.48
CA GLU A 76 -11.41 -10.24 -8.05
C GLU A 76 -12.78 -9.70 -7.61
N ALA A 77 -13.89 -10.14 -8.23
CA ALA A 77 -15.22 -9.71 -7.83
C ALA A 77 -15.55 -10.17 -6.41
N MET A 78 -15.25 -11.44 -6.10
CA MET A 78 -15.44 -12.03 -4.78
C MET A 78 -14.47 -11.45 -3.74
N LEU A 79 -13.23 -11.16 -4.13
CA LEU A 79 -12.24 -10.49 -3.26
C LEU A 79 -12.70 -9.07 -2.89
N LEU A 80 -13.32 -8.36 -3.83
CA LEU A 80 -13.84 -7.00 -3.64
C LEU A 80 -15.24 -6.95 -3.00
N ASP A 81 -15.87 -8.10 -2.75
CA ASP A 81 -17.06 -8.18 -1.88
C ASP A 81 -16.65 -7.99 -0.41
N VAL A 82 -16.35 -6.75 -0.04
CA VAL A 82 -15.87 -6.37 1.31
C VAL A 82 -16.81 -6.87 2.39
N SER A 83 -18.13 -6.84 2.16
CA SER A 83 -19.13 -7.28 3.14
C SER A 83 -19.00 -8.76 3.43
N HIS A 84 -18.91 -9.59 2.38
CA HIS A 84 -18.67 -11.02 2.54
C HIS A 84 -17.36 -11.28 3.26
N GLN A 85 -16.27 -10.69 2.78
CA GLN A 85 -14.92 -10.94 3.30
C GLN A 85 -14.81 -10.59 4.79
N LEU A 86 -15.37 -9.45 5.22
CA LEU A 86 -15.41 -9.05 6.62
C LEU A 86 -16.36 -9.93 7.46
N ALA A 87 -17.51 -10.33 6.94
CA ALA A 87 -18.42 -11.23 7.65
C ALA A 87 -17.77 -12.60 7.90
N TYR A 88 -17.08 -13.13 6.89
CA TYR A 88 -16.31 -14.36 7.01
C TYR A 88 -15.20 -14.21 8.05
N TYR A 89 -14.43 -13.14 7.96
CA TYR A 89 -13.34 -12.87 8.90
C TYR A 89 -13.84 -12.79 10.35
N ARG A 90 -14.92 -12.05 10.61
CA ARG A 90 -15.50 -11.94 11.97
C ARG A 90 -15.98 -13.27 12.53
N ARG A 91 -16.39 -14.20 11.66
CA ARG A 91 -16.86 -15.53 12.06
C ARG A 91 -15.72 -16.54 12.29
N TYR A 92 -14.70 -16.51 11.44
CA TYR A 92 -13.69 -17.58 11.35
C TYR A 92 -12.26 -17.12 11.62
N ALA A 93 -12.05 -15.83 11.87
CA ALA A 93 -10.75 -15.18 11.99
C ALA A 93 -9.83 -15.39 10.75
N ASP A 94 -8.53 -15.09 10.90
CA ASP A 94 -7.49 -15.22 9.88
C ASP A 94 -6.21 -15.86 10.44
N ARG A 95 -5.21 -15.94 9.56
CA ARG A 95 -3.85 -16.43 9.83
C ARG A 95 -2.88 -15.38 10.34
N ARG A 96 -3.25 -14.09 10.38
CA ARG A 96 -2.34 -13.04 10.87
C ARG A 96 -2.20 -13.15 12.37
N PHE A 97 -1.02 -12.81 12.87
CA PHE A 97 -0.71 -12.90 14.29
C PHE A 97 -1.54 -11.88 15.08
N TYR A 98 -1.57 -10.64 14.62
CA TYR A 98 -2.39 -9.57 15.19
C TYR A 98 -3.74 -9.44 14.45
N LYS A 99 -4.79 -9.11 15.22
CA LYS A 99 -6.17 -8.95 14.71
C LYS A 99 -6.52 -7.48 14.51
N GLY A 100 -7.60 -7.19 13.76
CA GLY A 100 -8.07 -5.83 13.51
C GLY A 100 -7.37 -5.12 12.35
N VAL A 101 -6.67 -5.89 11.49
CA VAL A 101 -5.96 -5.42 10.31
C VAL A 101 -6.60 -5.93 9.02
N ASP A 102 -7.92 -6.13 9.08
CA ASP A 102 -8.71 -6.88 8.10
C ASP A 102 -8.60 -6.28 6.70
N TYR A 103 -8.52 -4.95 6.61
CA TYR A 103 -8.38 -4.23 5.34
C TYR A 103 -7.03 -4.46 4.66
N VAL A 104 -5.98 -4.81 5.40
CA VAL A 104 -4.66 -5.12 4.83
C VAL A 104 -4.71 -6.37 3.96
N HIS A 105 -5.59 -7.33 4.29
CA HIS A 105 -5.78 -8.52 3.46
C HIS A 105 -6.19 -8.17 2.02
N PHE A 106 -7.05 -7.18 1.85
CA PHE A 106 -7.50 -6.75 0.52
C PHE A 106 -6.35 -6.10 -0.24
N VAL A 107 -5.61 -5.19 0.40
CA VAL A 107 -4.48 -4.49 -0.22
C VAL A 107 -3.43 -5.49 -0.68
N GLU A 108 -3.00 -6.39 0.20
CA GLU A 108 -1.94 -7.36 -0.10
C GLU A 108 -2.38 -8.39 -1.15
N THR A 109 -3.63 -8.87 -1.06
CA THR A 109 -4.14 -9.85 -2.02
C THR A 109 -4.35 -9.25 -3.41
N LEU A 110 -4.87 -8.01 -3.49
CA LEU A 110 -5.00 -7.29 -4.75
C LEU A 110 -3.63 -7.00 -5.37
N ALA A 111 -2.65 -6.60 -4.57
CA ALA A 111 -1.30 -6.36 -5.04
C ALA A 111 -0.66 -7.64 -5.60
N ALA A 112 -0.74 -8.75 -4.88
CA ALA A 112 -0.21 -10.04 -5.32
C ALA A 112 -0.88 -10.52 -6.63
N ARG A 113 -2.21 -10.46 -6.70
CA ARG A 113 -2.96 -10.79 -7.93
C ARG A 113 -2.55 -9.93 -9.11
N ARG A 114 -2.56 -8.60 -8.95
CA ARG A 114 -2.23 -7.68 -10.04
C ARG A 114 -0.78 -7.83 -10.49
N CYS A 115 0.13 -8.17 -9.57
CA CYS A 115 1.51 -8.50 -9.93
C CYS A 115 1.58 -9.78 -10.78
N ALA A 116 0.85 -10.83 -10.40
CA ALA A 116 0.74 -12.04 -11.21
C ALA A 116 0.16 -11.74 -12.60
N ASP A 117 -0.91 -10.94 -12.67
CA ASP A 117 -1.55 -10.55 -13.93
C ASP A 117 -0.60 -9.76 -14.85
N CYS A 118 0.21 -8.86 -14.29
CA CYS A 118 1.21 -8.10 -15.03
C CYS A 118 2.33 -8.98 -15.63
N LEU A 119 2.59 -10.16 -15.06
CA LEU A 119 3.66 -11.08 -15.49
C LEU A 119 3.15 -12.28 -16.28
N ALA A 120 1.83 -12.52 -16.27
CA ALA A 120 1.18 -13.57 -17.04
C ALA A 120 1.34 -13.34 -18.55
N ASN A 121 1.41 -14.44 -19.30
CA ASN A 121 1.56 -14.42 -20.77
C ASN A 121 1.02 -15.72 -21.38
N ASP A 122 1.13 -15.88 -22.70
CA ASP A 122 0.60 -17.03 -23.42
C ASP A 122 1.19 -18.39 -22.96
N LEU A 123 2.35 -18.40 -22.31
CA LEU A 123 3.02 -19.61 -21.81
C LEU A 123 2.77 -19.87 -20.32
N VAL A 124 2.45 -18.84 -19.54
CA VAL A 124 2.31 -18.93 -18.08
C VAL A 124 1.07 -18.13 -17.65
N SER A 125 0.06 -18.85 -17.14
CA SER A 125 -1.17 -18.25 -16.63
C SER A 125 -0.92 -17.50 -15.32
N THR A 126 -1.75 -16.50 -15.01
CA THR A 126 -1.74 -15.81 -13.71
C THR A 126 -1.90 -16.78 -12.53
N LEU A 127 -2.63 -17.89 -12.73
CA LEU A 127 -2.85 -18.91 -11.70
C LEU A 127 -1.59 -19.72 -11.37
N ASP A 128 -0.61 -19.73 -12.27
CA ASP A 128 0.66 -20.44 -12.11
C ASP A 128 1.76 -19.54 -11.53
N ILE A 129 1.46 -18.26 -11.27
CA ILE A 129 2.40 -17.28 -10.72
C ILE A 129 2.09 -17.05 -9.25
N HIS A 130 3.08 -17.30 -8.39
CA HIS A 130 2.99 -17.05 -6.95
C HIS A 130 3.86 -15.85 -6.57
N VAL A 131 3.23 -14.84 -5.97
CA VAL A 131 3.87 -13.56 -5.66
C VAL A 131 3.95 -13.35 -4.15
N ASN A 132 5.13 -12.94 -3.65
CA ASN A 132 5.28 -12.35 -2.32
C ASN A 132 5.61 -10.86 -2.48
N VAL A 133 4.73 -10.00 -1.95
CA VAL A 133 4.84 -8.53 -2.03
C VAL A 133 5.33 -7.90 -0.71
N GLN A 134 5.80 -8.70 0.25
CA GLN A 134 6.32 -8.24 1.54
C GLN A 134 7.82 -7.87 1.57
N PRO A 135 8.71 -8.32 0.66
CA PRO A 135 10.09 -7.87 0.66
C PRO A 135 10.19 -6.34 0.58
N LEU A 136 11.01 -5.74 1.46
CA LEU A 136 11.11 -4.28 1.60
C LEU A 136 11.91 -3.62 0.46
N SER A 137 12.79 -4.37 -0.19
CA SER A 137 13.56 -3.95 -1.36
C SER A 137 14.07 -5.18 -2.10
N GLY A 138 14.67 -4.97 -3.28
CA GLY A 138 15.29 -6.02 -4.12
C GLY A 138 16.58 -6.59 -3.56
#